data_AF-A0A2G4FZV0-F1
#
_entry.id   AF-A0A2G4FZV0-F1
#
_cell.length_a   1.000
_cell.length_b   1.000
_cell.length_c   1.000
_cell.angle_alpha   90.00
_cell.angle_beta   90.00
_cell.angle_gamma   90.00
#
_symmetry.space_group_name_H-M   'P 1'
#
loop_
_entity.id
_entity.type
_entity.pdbx_description
1 polymer ?
#
loop_
_entity_poly.entity_id
_entity_poly.type
_entity_poly.pdbx_seq_one_letter_code
_entity_poly.pdbx_strand_id
1 'polypeptide(L)'
;FRSEKNTNWEGAYRVPALVRWPGHIAPGTIFSGICSHLDWLPTILAAAGEPEIKEKLMAGYQVGNKTFKVHLDGYNMLDYWTGQADKSPRVEFFYFSDDGDLTGLRYDNWKFVFMEQRSQGTCQIWAEPFTALRVPKIFNLLTDPYERADVTSNTYWDWMFDHIFLLVPAQTYVAQFLATFAEYPPRQKAASFSLQQVMEKMVNTVGGP
;
A
#
# COMPACT_ATOMS: atom_id res chain seq x y z
N PHE A 1 -12.94 -3.08 11.08
CA PHE A 1 -11.50 -2.72 10.98
C PHE A 1 -11.27 -1.46 11.79
N ARG A 2 -10.03 -1.14 12.20
CA ARG A 2 -9.75 0.06 13.01
C ARG A 2 -9.82 1.32 12.16
N SER A 3 -10.42 2.36 12.72
CA SER A 3 -10.50 3.72 12.17
C SER A 3 -11.16 3.83 10.79
N GLU A 4 -11.04 5.00 10.17
CA GLU A 4 -11.69 5.39 8.93
C GLU A 4 -10.73 6.07 7.94
N LYS A 5 -11.29 6.59 6.85
CA LYS A 5 -10.61 7.37 5.80
C LYS A 5 -9.61 8.39 6.40
N ASN A 6 -8.47 8.54 5.74
CA ASN A 6 -7.38 9.43 6.10
C ASN A 6 -6.54 8.98 7.31
N THR A 7 -6.57 7.67 7.62
CA THR A 7 -5.71 7.06 8.65
C THR A 7 -4.91 5.90 8.07
N ASN A 8 -3.88 5.43 8.78
CA ASN A 8 -3.02 4.31 8.39
C ASN A 8 -3.63 2.92 8.70
N TRP A 9 -4.79 2.89 9.36
CA TRP A 9 -5.40 1.67 9.89
C TRP A 9 -6.20 0.92 8.82
N GLU A 10 -6.47 -0.37 9.02
CA GLU A 10 -7.16 -1.23 8.03
C GLU A 10 -8.51 -0.67 7.61
N GLY A 11 -9.22 0.08 8.47
CA GLY A 11 -10.52 0.67 8.11
C GLY A 11 -10.45 1.76 7.05
N ALA A 12 -9.26 2.32 6.78
CA ALA A 12 -9.06 3.30 5.71
C ALA A 12 -8.79 2.65 4.35
N TYR A 13 -8.17 1.45 4.32
CA TYR A 13 -7.68 0.81 3.10
C TYR A 13 -8.46 -0.43 2.72
N ARG A 14 -8.96 -1.20 3.69
CA ARG A 14 -9.71 -2.42 3.43
C ARG A 14 -11.15 -2.06 3.06
N VAL A 15 -11.52 -2.39 1.83
CA VAL A 15 -12.82 -2.11 1.25
C VAL A 15 -13.48 -3.40 0.76
N PRO A 16 -14.81 -3.45 0.61
CA PRO A 16 -15.47 -4.57 -0.05
C PRO A 16 -15.06 -4.62 -1.54
N ALA A 17 -14.83 -5.83 -2.04
CA ALA A 17 -14.57 -6.08 -3.46
C ALA A 17 -15.35 -7.33 -3.90
N LEU A 18 -16.12 -7.21 -4.98
CA LEU A 18 -16.84 -8.33 -5.60
C LEU A 18 -16.49 -8.38 -7.09
N VAL A 19 -16.16 -9.58 -7.57
CA VAL A 19 -15.83 -9.81 -8.98
C VAL A 19 -16.78 -10.87 -9.52
N ARG A 20 -17.37 -10.62 -10.69
CA ARG A 20 -18.26 -11.57 -11.36
C ARG A 20 -17.84 -11.72 -12.81
N TRP A 21 -17.44 -12.94 -13.17
CA TRP A 21 -17.15 -13.29 -14.56
C TRP A 21 -17.70 -14.69 -14.87
N PRO A 22 -18.92 -14.79 -15.41
CA PRO A 22 -19.56 -16.07 -15.72
C PRO A 22 -18.71 -16.91 -16.67
N GLY A 23 -18.56 -18.20 -16.38
CA GLY A 23 -17.72 -19.12 -17.16
C GLY A 23 -16.23 -19.09 -16.82
N HIS A 24 -15.77 -18.11 -16.02
CA HIS A 24 -14.37 -17.97 -15.64
C HIS A 24 -14.14 -18.01 -14.13
N ILE A 25 -15.01 -17.37 -13.35
CA ILE A 25 -14.95 -17.36 -11.88
C ILE A 25 -16.16 -18.10 -11.35
N ALA A 26 -15.91 -19.16 -10.56
CA ALA A 26 -16.99 -19.91 -9.92
C ALA A 26 -17.81 -19.00 -8.98
N PRO A 27 -19.16 -19.01 -9.06
CA PRO A 27 -20.00 -18.20 -8.18
C PRO A 27 -19.80 -18.56 -6.70
N GLY A 28 -19.78 -17.53 -5.84
CA GLY A 28 -19.66 -17.73 -4.39
C GLY A 28 -18.25 -18.06 -3.89
N THR A 29 -17.25 -18.10 -4.76
CA THR A 29 -15.85 -18.29 -4.35
C THR A 29 -15.37 -17.14 -3.47
N ILE A 30 -14.66 -17.49 -2.39
CA ILE A 30 -14.05 -16.55 -1.47
C ILE A 30 -12.54 -16.59 -1.66
N PHE A 31 -11.95 -15.44 -1.98
CA PHE A 31 -10.51 -15.25 -2.11
C PHE A 31 -9.99 -14.49 -0.88
N SER A 32 -9.05 -15.08 -0.13
CA SER A 32 -8.48 -14.50 1.09
C SER A 32 -7.10 -13.86 0.90
N GLY A 33 -6.43 -14.15 -0.22
CA GLY A 33 -5.17 -13.52 -0.62
C GLY A 33 -5.28 -12.01 -0.79
N ILE A 34 -4.14 -11.31 -0.70
CA ILE A 34 -4.10 -9.85 -0.77
C ILE A 34 -4.46 -9.41 -2.19
N CYS A 35 -5.29 -8.37 -2.29
CA CYS A 35 -5.58 -7.65 -3.52
C CYS A 35 -5.51 -6.15 -3.23
N SER A 36 -5.05 -5.38 -4.20
CA SER A 36 -4.99 -3.93 -4.19
C SER A 36 -5.83 -3.35 -5.32
N HIS A 37 -6.26 -2.10 -5.18
CA HIS A 37 -6.87 -1.36 -6.28
C HIS A 37 -5.91 -1.21 -7.47
N LEU A 38 -4.60 -1.25 -7.22
CA LEU A 38 -3.56 -1.18 -8.25
C LEU A 38 -3.56 -2.40 -9.18
N ASP A 39 -4.11 -3.53 -8.74
CA ASP A 39 -4.14 -4.79 -9.48
C ASP A 39 -5.17 -4.78 -10.62
N TRP A 40 -6.14 -3.86 -10.60
CA TRP A 40 -7.20 -3.81 -11.60
C TRP A 40 -6.68 -3.52 -13.01
N LEU A 41 -5.77 -2.56 -13.16
CA LEU A 41 -5.24 -2.19 -14.48
C LEU A 41 -4.54 -3.39 -15.18
N PRO A 42 -3.53 -4.04 -14.59
CA PRO A 42 -2.89 -5.19 -15.23
C PRO A 42 -3.86 -6.38 -15.39
N THR A 43 -4.78 -6.61 -14.46
CA THR A 43 -5.74 -7.72 -14.55
C THR A 43 -6.76 -7.51 -15.68
N ILE A 44 -7.32 -6.31 -15.82
CA ILE A 44 -8.29 -5.99 -16.89
C ILE A 44 -7.61 -6.06 -18.26
N LEU A 45 -6.36 -5.56 -18.38
CA LEU A 45 -5.63 -5.62 -19.63
C LEU A 45 -5.22 -7.04 -19.99
N ALA A 46 -4.83 -7.87 -19.02
CA ALA A 46 -4.63 -9.29 -19.23
C ALA A 46 -5.91 -9.96 -19.76
N ALA A 47 -7.08 -9.62 -19.20
CA ALA A 47 -8.37 -10.15 -19.66
C ALA A 47 -8.72 -9.68 -21.09
N ALA A 48 -8.22 -8.52 -21.50
CA ALA A 48 -8.36 -7.98 -22.85
C ALA A 48 -7.30 -8.51 -23.84
N GLY A 49 -6.40 -9.42 -23.42
CA GLY A 49 -5.36 -10.01 -24.26
C GLY A 49 -3.98 -9.36 -24.16
N GLU A 50 -3.74 -8.52 -23.14
CA GLU A 50 -2.47 -7.82 -22.89
C GLU A 50 -1.86 -8.23 -21.52
N PRO A 51 -1.47 -9.51 -21.31
CA PRO A 51 -1.01 -9.99 -20.01
C PRO A 51 0.34 -9.42 -19.55
N GLU A 52 1.17 -8.98 -20.49
CA GLU A 52 2.54 -8.46 -20.24
C GLU A 52 2.59 -6.93 -20.20
N ILE A 53 1.47 -6.27 -19.90
CA ILE A 53 1.38 -4.81 -19.98
C ILE A 53 2.37 -4.12 -19.03
N LYS A 54 2.66 -4.72 -17.87
CA LYS A 54 3.58 -4.15 -16.88
C LYS A 54 4.99 -4.04 -17.47
N GLU A 55 5.49 -5.12 -18.06
CA GLU A 55 6.80 -5.21 -18.70
C GLU A 55 6.89 -4.24 -19.89
N LYS A 56 5.83 -4.20 -20.72
CA LYS A 56 5.74 -3.26 -21.85
C LYS A 56 5.83 -1.81 -21.38
N LEU A 57 5.07 -1.43 -20.36
CA LEU A 57 5.07 -0.07 -19.83
C LEU A 57 6.40 0.31 -19.16
N MET A 58 7.08 -0.63 -18.51
CA MET A 58 8.42 -0.40 -17.97
C MET A 58 9.46 -0.15 -19.07
N ALA A 59 9.39 -0.93 -20.16
CA ALA A 59 10.29 -0.77 -21.31
C ALA A 59 10.01 0.49 -22.16
N GLY A 60 8.82 1.07 -22.03
CA GLY A 60 8.34 2.18 -22.86
C GLY A 60 7.38 1.67 -23.93
N TYR A 61 6.08 1.89 -23.72
CA TYR A 61 5.01 1.39 -24.59
C TYR A 61 4.20 2.52 -25.20
N GLN A 62 3.98 2.46 -26.51
CA GLN A 62 3.21 3.45 -27.24
C GLN A 62 1.72 3.09 -27.24
N VAL A 63 0.89 3.98 -26.71
CA VAL A 63 -0.57 3.89 -26.71
C VAL A 63 -1.13 5.08 -27.48
N GLY A 64 -1.60 4.84 -28.70
CA GLY A 64 -2.00 5.88 -29.64
C GLY A 64 -0.82 6.83 -29.95
N ASN A 65 -0.98 8.11 -29.62
CA ASN A 65 0.01 9.16 -29.89
C ASN A 65 0.94 9.44 -28.70
N LYS A 66 0.91 8.63 -27.62
CA LYS A 66 1.71 8.86 -26.41
C LYS A 66 2.52 7.62 -26.08
N THR A 67 3.77 7.82 -25.69
CA THR A 67 4.64 6.78 -25.15
C THR A 67 4.64 6.88 -23.63
N PHE A 68 4.37 5.77 -22.95
CA PHE A 68 4.39 5.65 -21.50
C PHE A 68 5.60 4.81 -21.08
N LYS A 69 6.49 5.40 -20.27
CA LYS A 69 7.50 4.67 -19.50
C LYS A 69 7.14 4.76 -18.03
N VAL A 70 6.47 3.74 -17.49
CA VAL A 70 5.93 3.73 -16.12
C VAL A 70 6.04 2.35 -15.48
N HIS A 71 6.26 2.32 -14.18
CA HIS A 71 6.19 1.11 -13.37
C HIS A 71 4.76 0.95 -12.82
N LEU A 72 4.13 -0.19 -13.09
CA LEU A 72 2.85 -0.55 -12.44
C LEU A 72 3.12 -1.40 -11.20
N ASP A 73 2.66 -0.95 -10.04
CA ASP A 73 2.80 -1.72 -8.79
C ASP A 73 1.69 -2.78 -8.60
N GLY A 74 0.75 -2.85 -9.54
CA GLY A 74 -0.28 -3.88 -9.61
C GLY A 74 0.25 -5.22 -10.13
N TYR A 75 -0.46 -6.29 -9.78
CA TYR A 75 -0.28 -7.64 -10.28
C TYR A 75 -1.49 -8.10 -11.10
N ASN A 76 -1.26 -8.97 -12.08
CA ASN A 76 -2.34 -9.65 -12.79
C ASN A 76 -2.95 -10.74 -11.88
N MET A 77 -4.21 -10.57 -11.49
CA MET A 77 -4.92 -11.46 -10.57
C MET A 77 -5.69 -12.59 -11.28
N LEU A 78 -5.64 -12.68 -12.62
CA LEU A 78 -6.48 -13.60 -13.38
C LEU A 78 -6.28 -15.06 -13.01
N ASP A 79 -5.03 -15.53 -12.92
CA ASP A 79 -4.76 -16.93 -12.60
C ASP A 79 -5.31 -17.27 -11.22
N TYR A 80 -5.18 -16.34 -10.27
CA TYR A 80 -5.73 -16.50 -8.93
C TYR A 80 -7.27 -16.51 -8.93
N TRP A 81 -7.92 -15.54 -9.58
CA TRP A 81 -9.39 -15.44 -9.59
C TRP A 81 -10.08 -16.52 -10.42
N THR A 82 -9.42 -17.07 -11.42
CA THR A 82 -9.95 -18.17 -12.26
C THR A 82 -9.60 -19.55 -11.72
N GLY A 83 -8.90 -19.63 -10.58
CA GLY A 83 -8.54 -20.90 -9.93
C GLY A 83 -7.39 -21.66 -10.60
N GLN A 84 -6.62 -20.99 -11.47
CA GLN A 84 -5.38 -21.55 -12.04
C GLN A 84 -4.21 -21.45 -11.06
N ALA A 85 -4.27 -20.53 -10.10
CA ALA A 85 -3.32 -20.39 -9.00
C ALA A 85 -4.02 -20.38 -7.64
N ASP A 86 -3.48 -21.11 -6.67
CA ASP A 86 -4.07 -21.22 -5.32
C ASP A 86 -3.78 -19.99 -4.43
N LYS A 87 -2.76 -19.21 -4.80
CA LYS A 87 -2.29 -18.06 -4.01
C LYS A 87 -2.35 -16.79 -4.83
N SER A 88 -2.65 -15.68 -4.15
CA SER A 88 -2.51 -14.36 -4.76
C SER A 88 -1.04 -14.12 -5.16
N PRO A 89 -0.79 -13.54 -6.34
CA PRO A 89 0.56 -13.09 -6.72
C PRO A 89 1.05 -11.94 -5.83
N ARG A 90 0.14 -11.23 -5.16
CA ARG A 90 0.46 -10.15 -4.21
C ARG A 90 0.64 -10.73 -2.81
N VAL A 91 1.84 -10.56 -2.26
CA VAL A 91 2.15 -10.90 -0.86
C VAL A 91 2.34 -9.64 0.00
N GLU A 92 2.39 -8.47 -0.62
CA GLU A 92 2.69 -7.20 0.04
C GLU A 92 1.73 -6.07 -0.31
N PHE A 93 1.62 -5.11 0.59
CA PHE A 93 0.83 -3.88 0.40
C PHE A 93 1.49 -2.72 1.13
N PHE A 94 1.77 -1.63 0.42
CA PHE A 94 2.36 -0.41 0.99
C PHE A 94 1.26 0.61 1.30
N TYR A 95 1.26 1.16 2.52
CA TYR A 95 0.25 2.10 3.00
C TYR A 95 0.78 3.52 2.89
N PHE A 96 0.28 4.29 1.92
CA PHE A 96 0.66 5.69 1.71
C PHE A 96 -0.39 6.66 2.25
N SER A 97 0.05 7.71 2.96
CA SER A 97 -0.80 8.86 3.28
C SER A 97 -1.12 9.66 2.01
N ASP A 98 -2.08 10.58 2.12
CA ASP A 98 -2.42 11.54 1.08
C ASP A 98 -1.29 12.56 0.82
N ASP A 99 -0.45 12.85 1.82
CA ASP A 99 0.79 13.63 1.69
C ASP A 99 1.95 12.84 1.04
N GLY A 100 1.78 11.53 0.78
CA GLY A 100 2.78 10.69 0.12
C GLY A 100 3.78 10.01 1.06
N ASP A 101 3.51 9.99 2.37
CA ASP A 101 4.34 9.29 3.36
C ASP A 101 4.02 7.80 3.40
N LEU A 102 5.06 6.97 3.49
CA LEU A 102 4.89 5.53 3.71
C LEU A 102 4.58 5.25 5.19
N THR A 103 3.30 5.20 5.53
CA THR A 103 2.81 5.00 6.90
C THR A 103 2.94 3.56 7.39
N GLY A 104 3.00 2.58 6.49
CA GLY A 104 3.10 1.18 6.86
C GLY A 104 3.35 0.23 5.70
N LEU A 105 3.61 -1.03 6.05
CA LEU A 105 3.77 -2.16 5.14
C LEU A 105 2.93 -3.31 5.66
N ARG A 106 2.25 -4.01 4.76
CA ARG A 106 1.77 -5.38 5.02
C ARG A 106 2.59 -6.34 4.19
N TYR A 107 3.00 -7.42 4.82
CA TYR A 107 3.60 -8.58 4.17
C TYR A 107 2.93 -9.83 4.73
N ASP A 108 2.28 -10.60 3.86
CA ASP A 108 1.43 -11.73 4.23
C ASP A 108 0.36 -11.31 5.26
N ASN A 109 0.37 -11.93 6.45
CA ASN A 109 -0.50 -11.59 7.57
C ASN A 109 0.08 -10.51 8.48
N TRP A 110 1.33 -10.09 8.29
CA TRP A 110 1.99 -9.10 9.13
C TRP A 110 1.74 -7.69 8.61
N LYS A 111 1.39 -6.77 9.51
CA LYS A 111 1.33 -5.34 9.25
C LYS A 111 2.31 -4.62 10.17
N PHE A 112 3.12 -3.76 9.56
CA PHE A 112 4.08 -2.88 10.20
C PHE A 112 3.57 -1.45 10.08
N VAL A 113 3.52 -0.73 11.19
CA VAL A 113 3.10 0.68 11.24
C VAL A 113 4.32 1.52 11.60
N PHE A 114 4.74 2.36 10.67
CA PHE A 114 5.85 3.31 10.84
C PHE A 114 5.35 4.68 11.30
N MET A 115 4.16 5.06 10.87
CA MET A 115 3.51 6.31 11.25
C MET A 115 2.05 6.04 11.59
N GLU A 116 1.57 6.59 12.69
CA GLU A 116 0.19 6.37 13.13
C GLU A 116 -0.63 7.67 13.18
N GLN A 117 -1.88 7.58 12.74
CA GLN A 117 -2.88 8.59 13.04
C GLN A 117 -3.49 8.28 14.42
N ARG A 118 -3.28 9.21 15.36
CA ARG A 118 -3.72 9.08 16.76
C ARG A 118 -5.11 9.66 16.98
N SER A 119 -5.49 10.65 16.19
CA SER A 119 -6.84 11.20 16.19
C SER A 119 -7.86 10.18 15.70
N GLN A 120 -9.09 10.29 16.20
CA GLN A 120 -10.21 9.41 15.88
C GLN A 120 -11.46 10.22 15.50
N GLY A 121 -12.25 9.70 14.56
CA GLY A 121 -13.59 10.17 14.25
C GLY A 121 -13.66 11.37 13.31
N THR A 122 -13.67 12.57 13.88
CA THR A 122 -14.16 13.78 13.19
C THR A 122 -13.18 14.33 12.14
N CYS A 123 -13.46 15.53 11.62
CA CYS A 123 -12.52 16.29 10.79
C CYS A 123 -11.15 16.51 11.45
N GLN A 124 -11.01 16.30 12.77
CA GLN A 124 -9.73 16.34 13.47
C GLN A 124 -8.67 15.40 12.88
N ILE A 125 -9.07 14.25 12.31
CA ILE A 125 -8.15 13.35 11.59
C ILE A 125 -7.43 14.03 10.41
N TRP A 126 -8.08 15.02 9.80
CA TRP A 126 -7.51 15.77 8.68
C TRP A 126 -6.69 16.96 9.16
N ALA A 127 -6.87 17.38 10.42
CA ALA A 127 -6.15 18.50 11.01
C ALA A 127 -4.88 18.05 11.75
N GLU A 128 -4.87 16.81 12.28
CA GLU A 128 -3.74 16.29 13.04
C GLU A 128 -2.76 15.50 12.18
N PRO A 129 -1.44 15.70 12.39
CA PRO A 129 -0.43 15.02 11.62
C PRO A 129 -0.34 13.54 12.01
N PHE A 130 0.16 12.73 11.07
CA PHE A 130 0.66 11.41 11.40
C PHE A 130 1.85 11.52 12.37
N THR A 131 1.89 10.66 13.38
CA THR A 131 3.02 10.57 14.31
C THR A 131 3.99 9.48 13.85
N ALA A 132 5.21 9.87 13.48
CA ALA A 132 6.28 8.91 13.19
C ALA A 132 6.71 8.15 14.46
N LEU A 133 6.82 6.83 14.35
CA LEU A 133 7.14 5.94 15.46
C LEU A 133 8.63 5.62 15.50
N ARG A 134 9.23 5.71 16.69
CA ARG A 134 10.61 5.23 16.92
C ARG A 134 10.69 3.71 16.99
N VAL A 135 9.63 3.08 17.48
CA VAL A 135 9.44 1.63 17.49
C VAL A 135 8.18 1.35 16.67
N PRO A 136 8.33 0.82 15.44
CA PRO A 136 7.18 0.47 14.62
C PRO A 136 6.27 -0.52 15.34
N LYS A 137 4.95 -0.39 15.15
CA LYS A 137 4.01 -1.40 15.66
C LYS A 137 3.95 -2.57 14.70
N ILE A 138 3.70 -3.76 15.24
CA ILE A 138 3.54 -5.00 14.47
C ILE A 138 2.17 -5.57 14.83
N PHE A 139 1.39 -5.93 13.81
CA PHE A 139 0.13 -6.64 13.97
C PHE A 139 0.10 -7.86 13.08
N ASN A 140 -0.57 -8.92 13.53
CA ASN A 140 -0.94 -10.03 12.68
C ASN A 140 -2.42 -9.91 12.32
N LEU A 141 -2.73 -9.53 11.08
CA LEU A 141 -4.08 -9.19 10.64
C LEU A 141 -5.03 -10.40 10.54
N LEU A 142 -4.52 -11.62 10.65
CA LEU A 142 -5.37 -12.81 10.73
C LEU A 142 -5.85 -13.05 12.16
N THR A 143 -5.00 -12.81 13.17
CA THR A 143 -5.35 -13.00 14.58
C THR A 143 -5.90 -11.73 15.23
N ASP A 144 -5.49 -10.55 14.75
CA ASP A 144 -5.97 -9.23 15.17
C ASP A 144 -6.38 -8.38 13.95
N PRO A 145 -7.46 -8.76 13.24
CA PRO A 145 -7.97 -8.00 12.08
C PRO A 145 -8.48 -6.60 12.46
N TYR A 146 -8.64 -6.32 13.75
CA TYR A 146 -9.12 -5.02 14.23
C TYR A 146 -8.00 -4.14 14.78
N GLU A 147 -6.73 -4.59 14.74
CA GLU A 147 -5.56 -3.82 15.18
C GLU A 147 -5.75 -3.22 16.58
N ARG A 148 -6.21 -4.04 17.54
CA ARG A 148 -6.57 -3.60 18.90
C ARG A 148 -5.57 -4.02 19.96
N ALA A 149 -4.69 -4.98 19.65
CA ALA A 149 -3.83 -5.61 20.67
C ALA A 149 -2.96 -4.59 21.43
N ASP A 150 -2.51 -3.53 20.76
CA ASP A 150 -1.71 -2.45 21.37
C ASP A 150 -2.47 -1.62 22.41
N VAL A 151 -3.80 -1.70 22.41
CA VAL A 151 -4.68 -1.00 23.37
C VAL A 151 -5.26 -1.96 24.40
N THR A 152 -5.63 -3.17 24.00
CA THR A 152 -6.45 -4.07 24.84
C THR A 152 -5.67 -5.21 25.48
N SER A 153 -4.44 -5.49 25.06
CA SER A 153 -3.65 -6.61 25.58
C SER A 153 -2.53 -6.16 26.50
N ASN A 154 -2.42 -6.80 27.67
CA ASN A 154 -1.33 -6.58 28.62
C ASN A 154 0.02 -7.13 28.12
N THR A 155 0.01 -8.09 27.19
CA THR A 155 1.21 -8.80 26.71
C THR A 155 1.56 -8.46 25.26
N TYR A 156 0.91 -7.44 24.67
CA TYR A 156 1.19 -7.04 23.29
C TYR A 156 2.65 -6.66 23.09
N TRP A 157 3.26 -5.95 24.05
CA TRP A 157 4.64 -5.48 23.90
C TRP A 157 5.64 -6.63 23.98
N ASP A 158 5.44 -7.60 24.89
CA ASP A 158 6.26 -8.82 24.94
C ASP A 158 6.14 -9.59 23.61
N TRP A 159 4.91 -9.81 23.13
CA TRP A 159 4.67 -10.46 21.84
C TRP A 159 5.30 -9.69 20.67
N MET A 160 5.22 -8.37 20.65
CA MET A 160 5.83 -7.55 19.60
C MET A 160 7.36 -7.67 19.63
N PHE A 161 7.97 -7.65 20.83
CA PHE A 161 9.40 -7.83 20.99
C PHE A 161 9.89 -9.21 20.56
N ASP A 162 9.12 -10.27 20.86
CA ASP A 162 9.42 -11.62 20.36
C ASP A 162 9.44 -11.70 18.82
N HIS A 163 8.77 -10.77 18.14
CA HIS A 163 8.67 -10.69 16.68
C HIS A 163 9.41 -9.49 16.07
N ILE A 164 10.18 -8.74 16.86
CA ILE A 164 10.86 -7.51 16.40
C ILE A 164 11.84 -7.78 15.26
N PHE A 165 12.37 -9.00 15.18
CA PHE A 165 13.25 -9.45 14.11
C PHE A 165 12.62 -9.35 12.72
N LEU A 166 11.29 -9.33 12.62
CA LEU A 166 10.56 -9.14 11.35
C LEU A 166 10.71 -7.71 10.78
N LEU A 167 11.13 -6.73 11.58
CA LEU A 167 11.35 -5.36 11.09
C LEU A 167 12.52 -5.26 10.11
N VAL A 168 13.54 -6.12 10.25
CA VAL A 168 14.70 -6.12 9.36
C VAL A 168 14.32 -6.48 7.91
N PRO A 169 13.66 -7.62 7.64
CA PRO A 169 13.21 -7.91 6.28
C PRO A 169 12.16 -6.91 5.78
N ALA A 170 11.29 -6.38 6.66
CA ALA A 170 10.35 -5.32 6.30
C ALA A 170 11.07 -4.08 5.74
N GLN A 171 12.16 -3.65 6.37
CA GLN A 171 12.99 -2.55 5.86
C GLN A 171 13.60 -2.87 4.49
N THR A 172 14.04 -4.11 4.25
CA THR A 172 14.55 -4.53 2.93
C THR A 172 13.48 -4.41 1.85
N TYR A 173 12.25 -4.87 2.11
CA TYR A 173 11.13 -4.72 1.19
C TYR A 173 10.80 -3.26 0.89
N VAL A 174 10.77 -2.41 1.92
CA VAL A 174 10.58 -0.97 1.74
C VAL A 174 11.72 -0.36 0.92
N ALA A 175 12.97 -0.71 1.19
CA ALA A 175 14.11 -0.19 0.47
C ALA A 175 14.09 -0.59 -1.02
N GLN A 176 13.72 -1.84 -1.33
CA GLN A 176 13.55 -2.31 -2.71
C GLN A 176 12.44 -1.54 -3.43
N PHE A 177 11.30 -1.33 -2.78
CA PHE A 177 10.22 -0.52 -3.35
C PHE A 177 10.67 0.93 -3.60
N LEU A 178 11.31 1.56 -2.60
CA LEU A 178 11.77 2.94 -2.71
C LEU A 178 12.86 3.10 -3.79
N ALA A 179 13.70 2.09 -4.00
CA ALA A 179 14.71 2.10 -5.05
C ALA A 179 14.10 2.20 -6.46
N THR A 180 12.86 1.75 -6.67
CA THR A 180 12.18 1.88 -7.97
C THR A 180 11.99 3.34 -8.39
N PHE A 181 11.84 4.26 -7.44
CA PHE A 181 11.69 5.70 -7.72
C PHE A 181 12.94 6.34 -8.33
N ALA A 182 14.10 5.69 -8.23
CA ALA A 182 15.32 6.16 -8.91
C ALA A 182 15.17 6.10 -10.44
N GLU A 183 14.53 5.05 -10.95
CA GLU A 183 14.25 4.91 -12.39
C GLU A 183 12.87 5.46 -12.77
N TYR A 184 11.88 5.32 -11.88
CA TYR A 184 10.49 5.71 -12.10
C TYR A 184 10.02 6.73 -11.05
N PRO A 185 10.46 8.00 -11.14
CA PRO A 185 10.14 9.00 -10.13
C PRO A 185 8.65 9.32 -10.07
N PRO A 186 8.15 9.83 -8.92
CA PRO A 186 6.75 10.23 -8.78
C PRO A 186 6.31 11.21 -9.87
N ARG A 187 5.24 10.86 -10.58
CA ARG A 187 4.74 11.67 -11.71
C ARG A 187 3.98 12.92 -11.26
N GLN A 188 3.52 12.94 -10.01
CA GLN A 188 2.78 14.04 -9.42
C GLN A 188 3.26 14.24 -7.99
N LYS A 189 3.44 15.51 -7.61
CA LYS A 189 3.69 15.87 -6.21
C LYS A 189 2.39 15.77 -5.43
N ALA A 190 2.46 15.21 -4.23
CA ALA A 190 1.34 15.25 -3.30
C ALA A 190 0.98 16.72 -3.00
N ALA A 191 -0.31 17.01 -3.00
CA ALA A 191 -0.80 18.30 -2.56
C ALA A 191 -0.67 18.35 -1.04
N SER A 192 0.06 19.33 -0.51
CA SER A 192 0.16 19.52 0.93
C SER A 192 -0.32 20.91 1.32
N PHE A 193 -1.04 20.97 2.44
CA PHE A 193 -1.41 22.22 3.11
C PHE A 193 -0.33 22.68 4.09
N SER A 194 0.72 21.87 4.30
CA SER A 194 1.81 22.20 5.22
C SER A 194 2.72 23.29 4.67
N LEU A 195 3.26 24.12 5.56
CA LEU A 195 4.25 25.13 5.20
C LEU A 195 5.59 24.52 4.74
N GLN A 196 5.79 23.21 4.93
CA GLN A 196 7.05 22.54 4.64
C GLN A 196 7.39 22.59 3.15
N GLN A 197 6.41 22.38 2.27
CA GLN A 197 6.60 22.56 0.82
C GLN A 197 6.87 24.03 0.43
N VAL A 198 6.30 24.99 1.15
CA VAL A 198 6.55 26.43 0.95
C VAL A 198 7.98 26.77 1.41
N MET A 199 8.40 26.24 2.55
CA MET A 199 9.75 26.40 3.08
C MET A 199 10.79 25.74 2.19
N GLU A 200 10.58 24.53 1.69
CA GLU A 200 11.47 23.88 0.72
C GLU A 200 11.63 24.72 -0.56
N LYS A 201 10.55 25.30 -1.08
CA LYS A 201 10.63 26.22 -2.22
C LYS A 201 11.46 27.46 -1.89
N MET A 202 11.30 28.05 -0.70
CA MET A 202 12.08 29.22 -0.26
C MET A 202 13.56 28.88 -0.03
N VAL A 203 13.87 27.76 0.63
CA VAL A 203 15.25 27.32 0.86
C VAL A 203 15.95 27.01 -0.46
N ASN A 204 15.27 26.36 -1.41
CA ASN A 204 15.81 26.12 -2.74
C ASN A 204 15.93 27.38 -3.62
N THR A 205 15.27 28.50 -3.27
CA THR A 205 15.49 29.79 -3.95
C THR A 205 16.59 30.63 -3.31
N VAL A 206 16.94 30.38 -2.05
CA VAL A 206 17.96 31.13 -1.30
C VAL A 206 19.33 30.43 -1.31
N GLY A 207 19.38 29.13 -1.66
CA GLY A 207 20.60 28.31 -1.72
C GLY A 207 21.36 28.31 -3.05
N GLY A 208 21.32 29.40 -3.84
CA GLY A 208 22.09 29.51 -5.08
C GLY A 208 23.29 30.47 -4.97
N PRO A 209 24.51 30.01 -5.23
CA PRO A 209 25.47 30.67 -6.12
C PRO A 209 25.30 30.19 -7.57
#